data_AF-A0A9E1EH44-F1
#
_entry.id   AF-A0A9E1EH44-F1
#
_cell.length_a   1.000
_cell.length_b   1.000
_cell.length_c   1.000
_cell.angle_alpha   90.00
_cell.angle_beta   90.00
_cell.angle_gamma   90.00
#
_symmetry.space_group_name_H-M   'P 1'
#
loop_
_entity.id
_entity.type
_entity.pdbx_description
1 polymer ?
#
loop_
_entity_poly.entity_id
_entity_poly.type
_entity_poly.pdbx_seq_one_letter_code
_entity_poly.pdbx_strand_id
1 'polypeptide(L)'
;MIEFIKLLPEMKSGQELISALSVFPSYDGQIRKQESAVRLMALSNLYQLYIPSQMSMEIYSKLYLALLRSMQKKSTEIAIRQRYENYKAMQKQSYQGILGGSDSFTIIGTSGIGKSSAISRAISLITENRMIEINKPYVKLIPCLVVQCPFDSSVKGLLLEILRKVDEMLHPGI
;
A
#
# COMPACT_ATOMS: atom_id res chain seq x y z
N MET A 1 -9.16 19.83 13.90
CA MET A 1 -8.49 18.51 14.01
C MET A 1 -8.45 17.91 12.60
N ILE A 2 -7.32 17.36 12.15
CA ILE A 2 -7.24 16.76 10.81
C ILE A 2 -8.01 15.44 10.82
N GLU A 3 -9.01 15.31 9.96
CA GLU A 3 -9.71 14.05 9.72
C GLU A 3 -9.02 13.26 8.61
N PHE A 4 -7.96 12.53 8.97
CA PHE A 4 -7.20 11.69 8.03
C PHE A 4 -8.05 10.65 7.30
N ILE A 5 -9.19 10.27 7.87
CA ILE A 5 -10.13 9.28 7.30
C ILE A 5 -10.76 9.79 6.00
N LYS A 6 -11.07 11.09 5.91
CA LYS A 6 -11.66 11.70 4.70
C LYS A 6 -10.71 11.74 3.51
N LEU A 7 -9.43 11.41 3.72
CA LEU A 7 -8.39 11.38 2.70
C LEU A 7 -8.22 9.98 2.10
N LEU A 8 -8.88 8.96 2.67
CA LEU A 8 -8.90 7.61 2.11
C LEU A 8 -10.08 7.47 1.13
N PRO A 9 -9.91 6.70 0.05
CA PRO A 9 -11.03 6.36 -0.83
C PRO A 9 -12.08 5.55 -0.07
N GLU A 10 -13.33 5.57 -0.53
CA GLU A 10 -14.39 4.77 0.09
C GLU A 10 -14.12 3.26 -0.03
N MET A 11 -14.57 2.52 0.98
CA MET A 11 -14.41 1.07 1.02
C MET A 11 -15.34 0.41 0.00
N LYS A 12 -14.78 -0.01 -1.13
CA LYS A 12 -15.49 -0.82 -2.13
C LYS A 12 -15.91 -2.18 -1.56
N SER A 13 -17.06 -2.71 -1.99
CA SER A 13 -17.58 -4.03 -1.55
C SER A 13 -18.35 -4.77 -2.65
N GLY A 14 -18.62 -6.05 -2.46
CA GLY A 14 -19.44 -6.85 -3.37
C GLY A 14 -18.92 -6.84 -4.82
N GLN A 15 -19.83 -6.61 -5.78
CA GLN A 15 -19.52 -6.59 -7.21
C GLN A 15 -18.66 -5.40 -7.62
N GLU A 16 -18.79 -4.27 -6.94
CA GLU A 16 -17.95 -3.10 -7.18
C GLU A 16 -16.48 -3.42 -6.88
N LEU A 17 -16.21 -4.09 -5.76
CA LEU A 17 -14.86 -4.49 -5.40
C LEU A 17 -14.29 -5.55 -6.36
N ILE A 18 -15.10 -6.51 -6.80
CA ILE A 18 -14.70 -7.49 -7.82
C ILE A 18 -14.29 -6.77 -9.10
N SER A 19 -15.10 -5.83 -9.56
CA SER A 19 -14.85 -5.06 -10.77
C SER A 19 -13.60 -4.19 -10.64
N ALA A 20 -13.41 -3.53 -9.49
CA ALA A 20 -12.24 -2.70 -9.22
C ALA A 20 -10.95 -3.52 -9.13
N LEU A 21 -10.98 -4.70 -8.51
CA LEU A 21 -9.82 -5.57 -8.44
C LEU A 21 -9.48 -6.22 -9.78
N SER A 22 -10.48 -6.50 -10.61
CA SER A 22 -10.27 -7.12 -11.92
C SER A 22 -9.42 -6.25 -12.86
N VAL A 23 -8.58 -6.89 -13.66
CA VAL A 23 -7.84 -6.24 -14.75
C VAL A 23 -8.08 -7.05 -16.00
N PHE A 24 -8.68 -6.43 -17.01
CA PHE A 24 -8.86 -7.01 -18.33
C PHE A 24 -7.99 -6.24 -19.34
N PRO A 25 -7.10 -6.92 -20.07
CA PRO A 25 -6.31 -6.24 -21.09
C PRO A 25 -7.22 -5.71 -22.20
N SER A 26 -6.88 -4.54 -22.75
CA SER A 26 -7.59 -3.97 -23.89
C SER A 26 -7.49 -4.90 -25.10
N TYR A 27 -8.64 -5.19 -25.73
CA TYR A 27 -8.69 -6.03 -26.91
C TYR A 27 -9.14 -5.23 -28.13
N ASP A 28 -8.27 -5.14 -29.15
CA ASP A 28 -8.62 -4.63 -30.47
C ASP A 28 -8.81 -5.78 -31.45
N GLY A 29 -10.00 -5.89 -32.04
CA GLY A 29 -10.32 -6.90 -33.04
C GLY A 29 -9.46 -6.84 -34.30
N GLN A 30 -8.90 -5.67 -34.65
CA GLN A 30 -8.01 -5.53 -35.81
C GLN A 30 -6.72 -6.34 -35.66
N ILE A 31 -6.32 -6.71 -34.43
CA ILE A 31 -5.15 -7.55 -34.19
C ILE A 31 -5.22 -8.87 -34.98
N ARG A 32 -6.42 -9.39 -35.24
CA ARG A 32 -6.61 -10.64 -36.01
C ARG A 32 -6.10 -10.55 -37.45
N LYS A 33 -6.07 -9.34 -38.02
CA LYS A 33 -5.61 -9.06 -39.39
C LYS A 33 -4.12 -8.68 -39.47
N GLN A 34 -3.46 -8.51 -38.32
CA GLN A 34 -2.04 -8.16 -38.25
C GLN A 34 -1.14 -9.37 -38.53
N GLU A 35 0.14 -9.11 -38.79
CA GLU A 35 1.14 -10.14 -39.00
C GLU A 35 1.26 -11.12 -37.81
N SER A 36 1.72 -12.34 -38.09
CA SER A 36 1.87 -13.40 -37.08
C SER A 36 2.73 -12.97 -35.88
N ALA A 37 3.83 -12.24 -36.13
CA ALA A 37 4.71 -11.74 -35.06
C ALA A 37 3.98 -10.74 -34.15
N VAL A 38 3.23 -9.80 -34.72
CA VAL A 38 2.46 -8.79 -33.95
C VAL A 38 1.36 -9.45 -33.13
N ARG A 39 0.67 -10.44 -33.71
CA ARG A 39 -0.33 -11.24 -32.97
C ARG A 39 0.27 -12.00 -31.80
N LEU A 40 1.45 -12.60 -32.00
CA LEU A 40 2.17 -13.30 -30.94
C LEU A 40 2.58 -12.36 -29.82
N MET A 41 3.10 -11.17 -30.14
CA MET A 41 3.43 -10.15 -29.13
C MET A 41 2.18 -9.70 -28.37
N ALA A 42 1.05 -9.52 -29.03
CA ALA A 42 -0.20 -9.12 -28.38
C ALA A 42 -0.72 -10.15 -27.35
N LEU A 43 -0.37 -11.43 -27.49
CA LEU A 43 -0.71 -12.45 -26.49
C LEU A 43 -0.03 -12.19 -25.14
N SER A 44 1.09 -11.46 -25.09
CA SER A 44 1.73 -11.07 -23.83
C SER A 44 0.82 -10.21 -22.95
N ASN A 45 -0.16 -9.50 -23.52
CA ASN A 45 -1.15 -8.74 -22.76
C ASN A 45 -2.00 -9.64 -21.85
N LEU A 46 -2.13 -10.94 -22.15
CA LEU A 46 -2.85 -11.88 -21.29
C LEU A 46 -2.19 -12.03 -19.92
N TYR A 47 -0.89 -11.75 -19.77
CA TYR A 47 -0.23 -11.73 -18.45
C TYR A 47 -0.70 -10.57 -17.56
N GLN A 48 -1.37 -9.57 -18.12
CA GLN A 48 -1.98 -8.48 -17.36
C GLN A 48 -3.35 -8.87 -16.79
N LEU A 49 -3.96 -9.95 -17.29
CA LEU A 49 -5.26 -10.42 -16.82
C LEU A 49 -5.19 -10.78 -15.34
N TYR A 50 -6.08 -10.18 -14.56
CA TYR A 50 -6.24 -10.49 -13.15
C TYR A 50 -7.70 -10.70 -12.83
N ILE A 51 -8.04 -11.91 -12.38
CA ILE A 51 -9.37 -12.28 -11.92
C ILE A 51 -9.29 -12.44 -10.40
N PRO A 52 -9.98 -11.59 -9.62
CA PRO A 52 -9.90 -11.64 -8.16
C PRO A 52 -10.52 -12.92 -7.62
N SER A 53 -9.79 -13.57 -6.72
CA SER A 53 -10.28 -14.70 -5.92
C SER A 53 -10.91 -14.22 -4.61
N GLN A 54 -11.61 -15.12 -3.90
CA GLN A 54 -12.11 -14.83 -2.54
C GLN A 54 -10.99 -14.36 -1.59
N MET A 55 -9.80 -14.98 -1.67
CA MET A 55 -8.61 -14.54 -0.93
C MET A 55 -8.24 -13.09 -1.24
N SER A 56 -8.37 -12.66 -2.49
CA SER A 56 -8.04 -11.29 -2.90
C SER A 56 -8.96 -10.26 -2.27
N MET A 57 -10.26 -10.59 -2.16
CA MET A 57 -11.28 -9.79 -1.49
C MET A 57 -11.00 -9.68 0.03
N GLU A 58 -10.61 -10.79 0.66
CA GLU A 58 -10.27 -10.81 2.08
C GLU A 58 -9.00 -9.99 2.37
N ILE A 59 -7.98 -10.12 1.52
CA ILE A 59 -6.73 -9.34 1.62
C ILE A 59 -7.03 -7.86 1.51
N TYR A 60 -7.82 -7.43 0.53
CA TYR A 60 -8.26 -6.05 0.40
C TYR A 60 -8.96 -5.55 1.67
N SER A 61 -9.95 -6.31 2.16
CA SER A 61 -10.73 -5.90 3.34
C SER A 61 -9.85 -5.76 4.58
N LYS A 62 -8.92 -6.71 4.80
CA LYS A 62 -7.98 -6.65 5.94
C LYS A 62 -7.03 -5.47 5.83
N LEU A 63 -6.45 -5.22 4.65
CA LEU A 63 -5.54 -4.10 4.41
C LEU A 63 -6.26 -2.76 4.60
N TYR A 64 -7.45 -2.60 4.02
CA TYR A 64 -8.23 -1.37 4.14
C TYR A 64 -8.58 -1.07 5.61
N LEU A 65 -9.09 -2.06 6.35
CA LEU A 65 -9.45 -1.89 7.76
C LEU A 65 -8.23 -1.61 8.64
N ALA A 66 -7.08 -2.25 8.36
CA ALA A 66 -5.83 -1.97 9.07
C ALA A 66 -5.37 -0.52 8.83
N LEU A 67 -5.45 -0.03 7.58
CA LEU A 67 -5.13 1.34 7.25
C LEU A 67 -6.09 2.32 7.92
N LEU A 68 -7.40 2.07 7.88
CA LEU A 68 -8.41 2.90 8.51
C LEU A 68 -8.15 3.06 10.02
N ARG A 69 -7.90 1.96 10.73
CA ARG A 69 -7.57 1.98 12.16
C ARG A 69 -6.26 2.73 12.44
N SER A 70 -5.25 2.54 11.60
CA SER A 70 -3.97 3.27 11.69
C SER A 70 -4.17 4.78 11.53
N MET A 71 -5.01 5.20 10.58
CA MET A 71 -5.30 6.61 10.32
C MET A 71 -6.11 7.26 11.44
N GLN A 72 -7.08 6.54 12.02
CA GLN A 72 -7.84 6.99 13.20
C GLN A 72 -6.96 7.29 14.41
N LYS A 73 -5.90 6.51 14.62
CA LYS A 73 -4.96 6.70 15.75
C LYS A 73 -4.13 7.99 15.60
N LYS A 74 -3.92 8.51 14.39
CA LYS A 74 -3.02 9.65 14.11
C LYS A 74 -3.58 11.02 14.51
N SER A 75 -4.89 11.15 14.72
CA SER A 75 -5.54 12.40 15.17
C SER A 75 -5.79 12.45 16.68
N THR A 76 -5.41 11.42 17.43
CA THR A 76 -5.63 11.34 18.88
C THR A 76 -4.68 12.26 19.65
N GLU A 77 -5.08 12.67 20.86
CA GLU A 77 -4.24 13.46 21.77
C GLU A 77 -2.92 12.72 22.11
N ILE A 78 -3.00 11.39 22.25
CA ILE A 78 -1.84 10.52 22.47
C ILE A 78 -0.84 10.65 21.33
N ALA A 79 -1.30 10.66 20.07
CA ALA A 79 -0.43 10.85 18.91
C ALA A 79 0.22 12.23 18.88
N ILE A 80 -0.50 13.28 19.31
CA ILE A 80 0.05 14.63 19.44
C ILE A 80 1.15 14.66 20.51
N ARG A 81 0.90 14.10 21.69
CA ARG A 81 1.88 13.99 22.77
C ARG A 81 3.12 13.20 22.34
N GLN A 82 2.93 12.09 21.63
CA GLN A 82 4.02 11.29 21.08
C GLN A 82 4.89 12.10 20.11
N ARG A 83 4.30 12.95 19.26
CA ARG A 83 5.07 13.83 18.36
C ARG A 83 5.96 14.80 19.14
N TYR A 84 5.47 15.38 20.23
CA TYR A 84 6.28 16.25 21.09
C TYR A 84 7.41 15.49 21.78
N GLU A 85 7.17 14.30 22.32
CA GLU A 85 8.22 13.47 22.92
C GLU A 85 9.28 13.04 21.88
N ASN A 86 8.86 12.69 20.67
CA ASN A 86 9.79 12.38 19.57
C ASN A 86 10.65 13.59 19.20
N TYR A 87 10.08 14.80 19.19
CA TYR A 87 10.83 16.03 18.93
C TYR A 87 11.88 16.31 20.01
N LYS A 88 11.57 16.05 21.29
CA LYS A 88 12.56 16.12 22.38
C LYS A 88 13.68 15.11 22.17
N ALA A 89 13.35 13.87 21.79
CA ALA A 89 14.33 12.83 21.50
C ALA A 89 15.29 13.25 20.36
N MET A 90 14.79 13.86 19.29
CA MET A 90 15.61 14.40 18.19
C MET A 90 16.57 15.50 18.66
N GLN A 91 16.17 16.31 19.64
CA GLN A 91 17.02 17.31 20.29
C GLN A 91 17.96 16.72 21.36
N LYS A 92 18.04 15.38 21.48
CA LYS A 92 18.83 14.67 22.50
C LYS A 92 18.43 15.03 23.94
N GLN A 93 17.19 15.43 24.15
CA GLN A 93 16.62 15.67 25.49
C GLN A 93 16.07 14.35 26.07
N SER A 94 15.86 14.33 27.39
CA SER A 94 15.12 13.24 28.04
C SER A 94 13.70 13.20 27.50
N TYR A 95 13.27 12.00 27.07
CA TYR A 95 11.94 11.77 26.52
C TYR A 95 11.33 10.52 27.15
N GLN A 96 10.00 10.47 27.20
CA GLN A 96 9.27 9.27 27.58
C GLN A 96 8.74 8.59 26.33
N GLY A 97 9.30 7.42 26.01
CA GLY A 97 8.78 6.57 24.94
C GLY A 97 7.36 6.12 25.26
N ILE A 98 6.45 6.24 24.28
CA ILE A 98 5.09 5.70 24.39
C ILE A 98 5.08 4.38 23.61
N LEU A 99 4.88 3.26 24.30
CA LEU A 99 4.63 1.97 23.67
C LEU A 99 3.19 1.98 23.10
N GLY A 100 3.07 2.09 21.77
CA GLY A 100 1.79 1.93 21.08
C GLY A 100 1.52 0.46 20.73
N GLY A 101 0.26 0.03 20.82
CA GLY A 101 -0.16 -1.27 20.30
C GLY A 101 -0.24 -1.28 18.78
N SER A 102 0.39 -2.25 18.13
CA SER A 102 0.36 -2.46 16.68
C SER A 102 -0.75 -3.41 16.26
N ASP A 103 -1.49 -3.06 15.21
CA ASP A 103 -2.35 -4.02 14.51
C ASP A 103 -1.51 -4.75 13.46
N SER A 104 -1.31 -6.06 13.63
CA SER A 104 -0.55 -6.91 12.71
C SER A 104 -1.38 -8.12 12.28
N PHE A 105 -1.22 -8.54 11.03
CA PHE A 105 -1.81 -9.78 10.54
C PHE A 105 -0.86 -10.47 9.56
N THR A 106 -1.02 -11.77 9.41
CA THR A 106 -0.21 -12.60 8.53
C THR A 106 -1.10 -13.22 7.45
N ILE A 107 -0.62 -13.23 6.21
CA ILE A 107 -1.27 -13.91 5.09
C ILE A 107 -0.42 -15.15 4.77
N ILE A 108 -1.00 -16.34 4.96
CA ILE A 108 -0.34 -17.63 4.75
C ILE A 108 -1.01 -18.35 3.57
N GLY A 109 -0.22 -19.08 2.79
CA GLY A 109 -0.73 -19.93 1.71
C GLY A 109 0.40 -20.49 0.85
N THR A 110 0.06 -21.41 -0.06
CA THR A 110 1.02 -22.02 -0.99
C THR A 110 1.66 -20.98 -1.92
N SER A 111 2.91 -21.22 -2.35
CA SER A 111 3.58 -20.33 -3.31
C SER A 111 2.81 -20.31 -4.65
N GLY A 112 2.79 -19.18 -5.33
CA GLY A 112 2.11 -19.04 -6.63
C GLY A 112 0.59 -18.87 -6.58
N ILE A 113 -0.08 -19.01 -5.43
CA ILE A 113 -1.55 -18.86 -5.32
C ILE A 113 -2.06 -17.41 -5.48
N GLY A 114 -1.16 -16.44 -5.70
CA GLY A 114 -1.52 -15.04 -5.95
C GLY A 114 -1.53 -14.12 -4.73
N LYS A 115 -0.93 -14.52 -3.58
CA LYS A 115 -0.86 -13.68 -2.37
C LYS A 115 -0.25 -12.31 -2.63
N SER A 116 0.97 -12.26 -3.16
CA SER A 116 1.69 -11.01 -3.42
C SER A 116 0.96 -10.15 -4.46
N SER A 117 0.39 -10.79 -5.49
CA SER A 117 -0.41 -10.10 -6.52
C SER A 117 -1.67 -9.46 -5.93
N ALA A 118 -2.38 -10.18 -5.05
CA ALA A 118 -3.55 -9.67 -4.36
C ALA A 118 -3.23 -8.48 -3.44
N ILE A 119 -2.12 -8.55 -2.69
CA ILE A 119 -1.65 -7.44 -1.85
C ILE A 119 -1.33 -6.22 -2.73
N SER A 120 -0.55 -6.40 -3.80
CA SER A 120 -0.19 -5.30 -4.71
C SER A 120 -1.43 -4.66 -5.34
N ARG A 121 -2.42 -5.47 -5.74
CA ARG A 121 -3.66 -4.97 -6.34
C ARG A 121 -4.53 -4.22 -5.34
N ALA A 122 -4.68 -4.78 -4.13
CA ALA A 122 -5.41 -4.12 -3.05
C ALA A 122 -4.80 -2.77 -2.69
N ILE A 123 -3.47 -2.71 -2.51
CA ILE A 123 -2.78 -1.46 -2.17
C ILE A 123 -2.98 -0.43 -3.28
N SER A 124 -2.87 -0.82 -4.54
CA SER A 124 -3.13 0.09 -5.67
C SER A 124 -4.54 0.69 -5.67
N LEU A 125 -5.56 -0.04 -5.16
CA LEU A 125 -6.92 0.49 -5.01
C LEU A 125 -7.10 1.36 -3.78
N ILE A 126 -6.43 1.01 -2.67
CA ILE A 126 -6.54 1.74 -1.40
C ILE A 126 -5.77 3.06 -1.46
N THR A 127 -4.67 3.09 -2.22
CA THR A 127 -3.74 4.23 -2.30
C THR A 127 -3.70 4.80 -3.71
N GLU A 128 -4.87 5.19 -4.23
CA GLU A 128 -5.02 5.89 -5.53
C GLU A 128 -4.00 7.04 -5.65
N ASN A 129 -3.77 7.76 -4.55
CA ASN A 129 -2.66 8.70 -4.39
C ASN A 129 -1.57 8.07 -3.51
N ARG A 130 -0.34 8.00 -4.04
CA ARG A 130 0.84 7.45 -3.34
C ARG A 130 1.17 8.18 -2.04
N MET A 131 0.74 9.43 -1.92
CA MET A 131 1.05 10.30 -0.80
C MET A 131 -0.12 11.22 -0.48
N ILE A 132 -0.37 11.42 0.81
CA ILE A 132 -1.34 12.38 1.32
C ILE A 132 -0.57 13.59 1.84
N GLU A 133 -0.79 14.75 1.23
CA GLU A 133 -0.17 16.01 1.64
C GLU A 133 -1.24 16.98 2.16
N ILE A 134 -0.98 17.52 3.35
CA ILE A 134 -1.87 18.45 4.04
C ILE A 134 -1.08 19.73 4.25
N ASN A 135 -1.60 20.87 3.82
CA ASN A 135 -0.86 22.14 3.87
C ASN A 135 -0.90 22.83 5.24
N LYS A 136 -1.98 22.62 6.02
CA LYS A 136 -2.18 23.31 7.32
C LYS A 136 -2.79 22.39 8.38
N PRO A 137 -2.03 22.02 9.42
CA PRO A 137 -0.56 22.08 9.51
C PRO A 137 0.09 21.22 8.40
N TYR A 138 1.31 21.59 7.99
CA TYR A 138 2.02 20.85 6.96
C TYR A 138 2.32 19.41 7.40
N VAL A 139 1.76 18.42 6.70
CA VAL A 139 1.96 17.00 6.97
C VAL A 139 2.05 16.25 5.65
N LYS A 140 3.11 15.46 5.51
CA LYS A 140 3.35 14.52 4.43
C LYS A 140 3.18 13.10 4.96
N LEU A 141 2.24 12.34 4.41
CA LEU A 141 1.87 11.02 4.92
C LEU A 141 1.93 9.98 3.80
N ILE A 142 2.68 8.91 4.08
CA ILE A 142 2.73 7.70 3.24
C ILE A 142 1.66 6.74 3.78
N PRO A 143 0.54 6.51 3.07
CA PRO A 143 -0.54 5.65 3.55
C PRO A 143 -0.15 4.18 3.59
N CYS A 144 0.62 3.70 2.62
CA CYS A 144 1.12 2.33 2.58
C CYS A 144 2.57 2.31 2.10
N LEU A 145 3.42 1.58 2.81
CA LEU A 145 4.81 1.33 2.43
C LEU A 145 4.95 -0.17 2.18
N VAL A 146 5.37 -0.54 0.96
CA VAL A 146 5.60 -1.94 0.57
C VAL A 146 7.09 -2.20 0.52
N VAL A 147 7.54 -3.16 1.32
CA VAL A 147 8.95 -3.54 1.43
C VAL A 147 9.07 -5.05 1.23
N GLN A 148 10.03 -5.47 0.41
CA GLN A 148 10.37 -6.88 0.24
C GLN A 148 11.51 -7.26 1.19
N CYS A 149 11.42 -8.44 1.81
CA CYS A 149 12.51 -8.92 2.64
C CYS A 149 13.78 -9.14 1.81
N PRO A 150 14.96 -8.73 2.30
CA PRO A 150 16.21 -8.96 1.60
C PRO A 150 16.52 -10.46 1.52
N PHE A 151 17.30 -10.86 0.50
CA PHE A 151 17.60 -12.27 0.22
C PHE A 151 18.30 -12.99 1.38
N ASP A 152 19.13 -12.26 2.14
CA ASP A 152 19.87 -12.75 3.30
C ASP A 152 19.05 -12.72 4.59
N SER A 153 17.78 -12.30 4.53
CA SER A 153 16.89 -12.10 5.68
C SER A 153 17.50 -11.22 6.78
N SER A 154 18.45 -10.35 6.43
CA SER A 154 19.13 -9.49 7.38
C SER A 154 18.18 -8.43 7.92
N VAL A 155 18.07 -8.33 9.25
CA VAL A 155 17.31 -7.27 9.91
C VAL A 155 17.87 -5.89 9.53
N LYS A 156 19.19 -5.76 9.45
CA LYS A 156 19.85 -4.53 8.99
C LYS A 156 19.46 -4.21 7.55
N GLY A 157 19.45 -5.22 6.67
CA GLY A 157 19.02 -5.07 5.28
C GLY A 157 17.58 -4.60 5.16
N LEU A 158 16.67 -5.19 5.95
CA LEU A 158 15.26 -4.79 5.98
C LEU A 158 15.07 -3.35 6.45
N LEU A 159 15.76 -2.93 7.51
CA LEU A 159 15.70 -1.55 8.01
C LEU A 159 16.22 -0.54 6.98
N LEU A 160 17.33 -0.87 6.30
CA LEU A 160 17.87 -0.02 5.24
C LEU A 160 16.88 0.08 4.07
N GLU A 161 16.24 -1.02 3.70
CA GLU A 161 15.24 -1.04 2.63
C GLU A 161 13.99 -0.22 2.98
N ILE A 162 13.53 -0.27 4.23
CA ILE A 162 12.44 0.59 4.72
C ILE A 162 12.82 2.07 4.55
N LEU A 163 14.02 2.47 5.00
CA LEU A 163 14.49 3.85 4.88
C LEU A 163 14.60 4.28 3.41
N ARG A 164 15.22 3.44 2.57
CA ARG A 164 15.34 3.67 1.13
C ARG A 164 13.98 3.88 0.46
N LYS A 165 13.00 3.05 0.78
CA LYS A 165 11.63 3.15 0.23
C LYS A 165 10.91 4.40 0.73
N VAL A 166 11.13 4.80 1.97
CA VAL A 166 10.59 6.06 2.51
C VAL A 166 11.20 7.25 1.77
N ASP A 167 12.52 7.28 1.59
CA ASP A 167 13.22 8.36 0.89
C ASP A 167 12.76 8.46 -0.59
N GLU A 168 12.65 7.34 -1.30
CA GLU A 168 12.10 7.29 -2.68
C GLU A 168 10.71 7.93 -2.78
N MET A 169 9.85 7.75 -1.77
CA MET A 169 8.50 8.29 -1.76
C MET A 169 8.45 9.77 -1.33
N LEU A 170 9.35 10.21 -0.46
CA LEU A 170 9.41 11.61 0.01
C LEU A 170 10.14 12.54 -0.97
N HIS A 171 11.14 12.01 -1.68
CA HIS A 171 12.03 12.74 -2.57
C HIS A 171 12.17 12.02 -3.93
N PRO A 172 11.10 11.99 -4.77
CA PRO A 172 11.16 11.36 -6.08
C PRO A 172 12.08 12.18 -7.01
N GLY A 173 13.34 11.78 -7.15
CA GLY A 173 14.32 12.46 -8.01
C GLY A 173 15.79 12.40 -7.60
N ILE A 174 16.12 11.73 -6.49
CA ILE A 174 17.49 11.24 -6.18
C ILE A 174 17.53 9.75 -6.47
#